data_AF-A0A067SQ74-F1
#
_entry.id   AF-A0A067SQ74-F1
#
_cell.length_a   1.000
_cell.length_b   1.000
_cell.length_c   1.000
_cell.angle_alpha   90.00
_cell.angle_beta   90.00
_cell.angle_gamma   90.00
#
_symmetry.space_group_name_H-M   'P 1'
#
loop_
_entity.id
_entity.type
_entity.pdbx_description
1 polymer ?
#
loop_
_entity_poly.entity_id
_entity_poly.type
_entity_poly.pdbx_seq_one_letter_code
_entity_poly.pdbx_strand_id
1 'polypeptide(L)'
;VQGSLSSKKFRRNELWSLMSFKGAPLWFITFSPADSRHPLCIYYAGNKIDFTPEIPLSQKQRNAMVAQNPVAAARFFRFMVQAFIRHILGVGGTNQGIYGKTDAYYGMVE
;
A
#
# COMPACT_ATOMS: atom_id res chain seq x y z
N VAL A 1 -4.07 -16.08 17.63
CA VAL A 1 -3.38 -14.77 17.53
C VAL A 1 -3.14 -14.43 16.08
N GLN A 2 -3.50 -13.21 15.66
CA GLN A 2 -3.23 -12.72 14.31
C GLN A 2 -1.71 -12.76 14.06
N GLY A 3 -1.29 -13.27 12.91
CA GLY A 3 0.13 -13.43 12.59
C GLY A 3 0.81 -14.71 13.11
N SER A 4 0.09 -15.61 13.79
CA SER A 4 0.64 -16.93 14.17
C SER A 4 0.94 -17.81 12.95
N LEU A 5 1.79 -18.84 13.12
CA LEU A 5 2.09 -19.83 12.08
C LEU A 5 0.82 -20.48 11.51
N SER A 6 -0.15 -20.80 12.38
CA SER A 6 -1.43 -21.36 11.97
C SER A 6 -2.25 -20.38 11.13
N SER A 7 -2.26 -19.09 11.49
CA SER A 7 -2.92 -18.05 10.70
C SER A 7 -2.27 -17.90 9.33
N LYS A 8 -0.93 -17.89 9.25
CA LYS A 8 -0.20 -17.84 7.98
C LYS A 8 -0.51 -19.04 7.07
N LYS A 9 -0.59 -20.25 7.65
CA LYS A 9 -0.97 -21.46 6.92
C LYS A 9 -2.40 -21.37 6.37
N PHE A 10 -3.34 -20.90 7.19
CA PHE A 10 -4.74 -20.74 6.77
C PHE A 10 -4.87 -19.74 5.61
N ARG A 11 -4.24 -18.58 5.73
CA ARG A 11 -4.22 -17.55 4.67
C ARG A 11 -3.61 -18.04 3.36
N ARG A 12 -2.55 -18.83 3.45
CA ARG A 12 -1.95 -19.48 2.28
C ARG A 12 -2.94 -20.43 1.61
N ASN A 13 -3.71 -21.21 2.38
CA ASN A 13 -4.71 -22.11 1.83
C ASN A 13 -5.85 -21.35 1.12
N GLU A 14 -6.29 -20.21 1.66
CA GLU A 14 -7.27 -19.33 1.00
C GLU A 14 -6.76 -18.79 -0.34
N LEU A 15 -5.48 -18.39 -0.39
CA LEU A 15 -4.87 -17.94 -1.64
C LEU A 15 -4.79 -19.08 -2.67
N TRP A 16 -4.40 -20.30 -2.25
CA TRP A 16 -4.37 -21.46 -3.15
C TRP A 16 -5.75 -21.87 -3.65
N SER A 17 -6.78 -21.82 -2.80
CA SER A 17 -8.14 -22.14 -3.23
C SER A 17 -8.65 -21.11 -4.24
N LEU A 18 -8.34 -19.82 -4.04
CA LEU A 18 -8.68 -18.77 -4.99
C LEU A 18 -7.99 -18.96 -6.34
N MET A 19 -6.68 -19.26 -6.35
CA MET A 19 -5.93 -19.52 -7.59
C MET A 19 -6.42 -20.78 -8.31
N SER A 20 -6.81 -21.82 -7.57
CA SER A 20 -7.42 -23.02 -8.16
C SER A 20 -8.74 -22.70 -8.87
N PHE A 21 -9.56 -21.81 -8.29
CA PHE A 21 -10.86 -21.43 -8.84
C PHE A 21 -10.79 -20.39 -9.97
N LYS A 22 -9.91 -19.39 -9.85
CA LYS A 22 -9.81 -18.26 -10.80
C LYS A 22 -8.70 -18.41 -11.83
N GLY A 23 -7.78 -19.36 -11.64
CA GLY A 23 -6.57 -19.52 -12.43
C GLY A 23 -5.34 -18.89 -11.78
N ALA A 24 -4.17 -19.28 -12.27
CA ALA A 24 -2.90 -18.77 -11.77
C ALA A 24 -2.66 -17.31 -12.19
N PRO A 25 -2.00 -16.50 -11.35
CA PRO A 25 -1.63 -15.14 -11.71
C PRO A 25 -0.60 -15.14 -12.84
N LEU A 26 -0.78 -14.26 -13.82
CA LEU A 26 0.18 -14.04 -14.92
C LEU A 26 1.20 -12.94 -14.61
N TRP A 27 0.82 -11.98 -13.76
CA TRP A 27 1.64 -10.80 -13.46
C TRP A 27 2.06 -10.81 -12.00
N PHE A 28 3.33 -10.50 -11.77
CA PHE A 28 3.85 -10.18 -10.45
C PHE A 28 4.28 -8.72 -10.44
N ILE A 29 3.67 -7.91 -9.56
CA ILE A 29 3.90 -6.46 -9.49
C ILE A 29 4.50 -6.11 -8.14
N THR A 30 5.65 -5.45 -8.16
CA THR A 30 6.28 -4.84 -6.98
C THR A 30 6.30 -3.34 -7.17
N PHE A 31 5.79 -2.59 -6.19
CA PHE A 31 5.94 -1.14 -6.13
C PHE A 31 6.43 -0.72 -4.74
N SER A 32 7.35 0.23 -4.72
CA SER A 32 8.03 0.67 -3.50
C SER A 32 7.79 2.17 -3.30
N PRO A 33 6.77 2.57 -2.52
CA PRO A 33 6.49 3.98 -2.29
C PRO A 33 7.61 4.61 -1.45
N ALA A 34 8.22 5.68 -1.96
CA ALA A 34 9.34 6.35 -1.31
C ALA A 34 8.87 7.36 -0.24
N ASP A 35 8.76 6.90 1.00
CA ASP A 35 8.33 7.69 2.17
C ASP A 35 9.06 9.03 2.35
N SER A 36 10.39 9.03 2.43
CA SER A 36 11.19 10.25 2.66
C SER A 36 11.21 11.23 1.49
N ARG A 37 10.79 10.79 0.30
CA ARG A 37 10.80 11.61 -0.93
C ARG A 37 9.41 12.06 -1.35
N HIS A 38 8.36 11.47 -0.78
CA HIS A 38 6.98 11.75 -1.18
C HIS A 38 6.37 12.86 -0.31
N PRO A 39 5.81 13.94 -0.90
CA PRO A 39 5.29 15.08 -0.14
C PRO A 39 4.18 14.68 0.83
N LEU A 40 3.34 13.70 0.46
CA LEU A 40 2.28 13.18 1.33
C LEU A 40 2.80 12.57 2.63
N CYS A 41 3.93 11.85 2.61
CA CYS A 41 4.49 11.26 3.81
C CYS A 41 5.07 12.34 4.73
N ILE A 42 5.73 13.36 4.14
CA ILE A 42 6.23 14.52 4.87
C ILE A 42 5.07 15.32 5.47
N TYR A 43 3.97 15.46 4.74
CA TYR A 43 2.74 16.07 5.25
C TYR A 43 2.18 15.30 6.46
N TYR A 44 2.10 13.97 6.39
CA TYR A 44 1.67 13.18 7.55
C TYR A 44 2.63 13.23 8.74
N ALA A 45 3.92 13.45 8.51
CA ALA A 45 4.93 13.49 9.55
C ALA A 45 5.07 14.89 10.19
N GLY A 46 4.71 15.95 9.46
CA GLY A 46 4.77 17.33 9.92
C GLY A 46 3.52 17.81 10.66
N ASN A 47 3.61 19.00 11.25
CA ASN A 47 2.53 19.65 11.99
C ASN A 47 1.74 20.67 11.14
N LYS A 48 1.93 20.68 9.82
CA LYS A 48 1.31 21.69 8.94
C LYS A 48 -0.15 21.34 8.64
N ILE A 49 -1.00 22.36 8.66
CA ILE A 49 -2.43 22.28 8.34
C ILE A 49 -2.63 22.13 6.82
N ASP A 50 -1.82 22.83 6.03
CA ASP A 50 -1.95 22.87 4.56
C ASP A 50 -0.93 21.96 3.85
N PHE A 51 -1.42 21.20 2.87
CA PHE A 51 -0.60 20.36 2.00
C PHE A 51 0.02 21.18 0.88
N THR A 52 1.35 21.16 0.76
CA THR A 52 2.08 21.73 -0.38
C THR A 52 2.90 20.64 -1.07
N PRO A 53 2.85 20.52 -2.41
CA PRO A 53 3.63 19.52 -3.14
C PRO A 53 5.14 19.82 -3.11
N GLU A 54 5.51 21.08 -2.91
CA GLU A 54 6.90 21.48 -2.71
C GLU A 54 7.40 21.03 -1.34
N ILE A 55 8.57 20.39 -1.32
CA ILE A 55 9.23 19.93 -0.10
C ILE A 55 10.51 20.76 0.10
N PRO A 56 10.44 21.92 0.76
CA PRO A 56 11.59 22.79 0.99
C PRO A 56 12.50 22.27 2.13
N LEU A 57 12.72 20.95 2.19
CA LEU A 57 13.50 20.28 3.22
C LEU A 57 14.66 19.51 2.58
N SER A 58 15.83 19.58 3.21
CA SER A 58 16.98 18.75 2.82
C SER A 58 16.67 17.25 3.02
N GLN A 59 17.37 16.37 2.29
CA GLN A 59 17.23 14.92 2.45
C GLN A 59 17.38 14.47 3.91
N LYS A 60 18.36 15.05 4.64
CA LYS A 60 18.62 14.72 6.04
C LYS A 60 17.43 15.07 6.95
N GLN A 61 16.82 16.23 6.75
CA GLN A 61 15.64 16.65 7.50
C GLN A 61 14.42 15.77 7.22
N ARG A 62 14.19 15.42 5.94
CA ARG A 62 13.10 14.52 5.54
C ARG A 62 13.22 13.15 6.20
N ASN A 63 14.41 12.55 6.14
CA ASN A 63 14.68 11.25 6.76
C ASN A 63 14.48 11.31 8.28
N ALA A 64 14.97 12.36 8.94
CA ALA A 64 14.80 12.54 10.37
C ALA A 64 13.32 12.68 10.76
N MET A 65 12.53 13.42 9.98
CA MET A 65 11.11 13.64 10.25
C MET A 65 10.29 12.34 10.14
N VAL A 66 10.53 11.53 9.11
CA VAL A 66 9.87 10.23 8.96
C VAL A 66 10.31 9.26 10.06
N ALA A 67 11.60 9.23 10.39
CA ALA A 67 12.13 8.37 11.45
C ALA A 67 11.56 8.72 12.84
N GLN A 68 11.28 9.99 13.10
CA GLN A 68 10.67 10.45 14.36
C GLN A 68 9.17 10.14 14.44
N ASN A 69 8.50 9.86 13.31
CA ASN A 69 7.07 9.60 13.26
C ASN A 69 6.76 8.35 12.41
N PRO A 70 6.95 7.13 12.96
CA PRO A 70 6.68 5.88 12.25
C PRO A 70 5.19 5.72 11.89
N VAL A 71 4.27 6.36 12.64
CA VAL A 71 2.84 6.35 12.32
C VAL A 71 2.55 7.07 11.00
N ALA A 72 3.26 8.16 10.71
CA ALA A 72 3.15 8.86 9.44
C ALA A 72 3.57 7.97 8.26
N ALA A 73 4.67 7.23 8.40
CA ALA A 73 5.13 6.28 7.40
C ALA A 73 4.08 5.16 7.16
N ALA A 74 3.49 4.62 8.23
CA ALA A 74 2.44 3.60 8.12
C ALA A 74 1.17 4.13 7.44
N ARG A 75 0.74 5.36 7.77
CA ARG A 75 -0.42 6.02 7.11
C ARG A 75 -0.15 6.27 5.63
N PHE A 76 1.04 6.73 5.30
CA PHE A 76 1.48 6.91 3.93
C PHE A 76 1.46 5.59 3.16
N PHE A 77 2.09 4.54 3.71
CA PHE A 77 2.12 3.22 3.09
C PHE A 77 0.70 2.70 2.84
N ARG A 78 -0.18 2.76 3.86
CA ARG A 78 -1.57 2.34 3.72
C ARG A 78 -2.30 3.13 2.62
N PHE A 79 -2.13 4.45 2.58
CA PHE A 79 -2.75 5.28 1.54
C PHE A 79 -2.28 4.86 0.15
N MET A 80 -0.97 4.69 -0.05
CA MET A 80 -0.39 4.30 -1.34
C MET A 80 -0.89 2.93 -1.80
N VAL A 81 -0.92 1.95 -0.89
CA VAL A 81 -1.41 0.60 -1.18
C VAL A 81 -2.90 0.62 -1.54
N GLN A 82 -3.72 1.35 -0.78
CA GLN A 82 -5.15 1.47 -1.06
C GLN A 82 -5.42 2.20 -2.38
N ALA A 83 -4.67 3.27 -2.67
CA ALA A 83 -4.76 3.99 -3.93
C ALA A 83 -4.38 3.09 -5.11
N PHE A 84 -3.32 2.30 -4.98
CA PHE A 84 -2.91 1.33 -6.00
C PHE A 84 -4.00 0.28 -6.26
N ILE A 85 -4.52 -0.36 -5.20
CA ILE A 85 -5.57 -1.38 -5.29
C ILE A 85 -6.83 -0.81 -5.95
N ARG A 86 -7.24 0.41 -5.56
CA ARG A 86 -8.47 1.01 -6.07
C ARG A 86 -8.32 1.53 -7.49
N HIS A 87 -7.27 2.29 -7.78
CA HIS A 87 -7.16 3.05 -9.03
C HIS A 87 -6.38 2.31 -10.12
N ILE A 88 -5.38 1.50 -9.75
CA ILE A 88 -4.60 0.73 -10.73
C ILE A 88 -5.24 -0.63 -10.97
N LEU A 89 -5.57 -1.35 -9.89
CA LEU A 89 -6.17 -2.68 -10.02
C LEU A 89 -7.69 -2.65 -10.23
N GLY A 90 -8.37 -1.55 -9.86
CA GLY A 90 -9.82 -1.39 -10.04
C GLY A 90 -10.68 -2.05 -8.95
N VAL A 91 -10.08 -2.47 -7.83
CA VAL A 91 -10.80 -3.21 -6.79
C VAL A 91 -11.72 -2.28 -6.01
N GLY A 92 -13.02 -2.61 -5.95
CA GLY A 92 -14.02 -1.82 -5.23
C GLY A 92 -14.32 -0.44 -5.82
N GLY A 93 -13.80 -0.15 -7.03
CA GLY A 93 -14.13 1.04 -7.80
C GLY A 93 -15.30 0.81 -8.76
N THR A 94 -15.88 1.90 -9.26
CA THR A 94 -16.86 1.86 -10.37
C THR A 94 -16.18 1.69 -11.73
N ASN A 95 -14.91 2.09 -11.82
CA ASN A 95 -14.15 2.08 -13.06
C ASN A 95 -13.29 0.82 -13.18
N GLN A 96 -13.07 0.40 -14.42
CA GLN A 96 -12.15 -0.69 -14.74
C GLN A 96 -10.70 -0.30 -14.38
N GLY A 97 -9.93 -1.25 -13.85
CA GLY A 97 -8.51 -1.06 -13.62
C GLY A 97 -7.71 -1.11 -14.93
N ILE A 98 -6.41 -0.79 -14.85
CA ILE A 98 -5.52 -0.79 -16.02
C ILE A 98 -5.41 -2.19 -16.64
N TYR A 99 -5.53 -3.24 -15.83
CA TYR A 99 -5.46 -4.64 -16.25
C TYR A 99 -6.82 -5.25 -16.60
N GLY A 100 -7.88 -4.44 -16.72
CA GLY A 100 -9.23 -4.91 -16.95
C GLY A 100 -10.08 -4.95 -15.68
N LYS A 101 -11.20 -5.68 -15.75
CA LYS A 101 -12.17 -5.73 -14.64
C LYS A 101 -11.66 -6.73 -13.60
N THR A 102 -11.53 -6.30 -12.35
CA THR A 102 -11.15 -7.21 -11.27
C THR A 102 -12.24 -8.24 -11.02
N ASP A 103 -11.90 -9.52 -11.13
CA ASP A 103 -12.83 -10.63 -10.88
C ASP A 103 -12.76 -11.14 -9.43
N ALA A 104 -11.57 -11.13 -8.82
CA ALA A 104 -11.39 -11.41 -7.41
C ALA A 104 -10.20 -10.62 -6.84
N TYR A 105 -10.24 -10.37 -5.54
CA TYR A 105 -9.15 -9.73 -4.80
C TYR A 105 -8.93 -10.46 -3.48
N TYR A 106 -7.66 -10.78 -3.21
CA TYR A 106 -7.20 -11.29 -1.92
C TYR A 106 -5.99 -10.46 -1.51
N GLY A 107 -6.03 -9.88 -0.31
CA GLY A 107 -5.02 -8.95 0.16
C GLY A 107 -4.71 -9.16 1.63
N MET A 108 -3.41 -9.17 1.94
CA MET A 108 -2.93 -9.32 3.31
C MET A 108 -1.96 -8.19 3.64
N VAL A 109 -2.05 -7.69 4.88
CA VAL A 109 -1.05 -6.82 5.49
C VAL A 109 -0.61 -7.52 6.77
N GLU A 110 0.70 -7.68 6.95
CA GLU A 110 1.33 -8.14 8.19
C GLU A 110 2.09 -6.98 8.83
#